data_AF-A0A7K0GNP8-F1
#
_entry.id   AF-A0A7K0GNP8-F1
#
_cell.length_a   1.000
_cell.length_b   1.000
_cell.length_c   1.000
_cell.angle_alpha   90.00
_cell.angle_beta   90.00
_cell.angle_gamma   90.00
#
_symmetry.space_group_name_H-M   'P 1'
#
loop_
_entity.id
_entity.type
_entity.pdbx_description
1 polymer ?
#
loop_
_entity_poly.entity_id
_entity_poly.type
_entity_poly.pdbx_seq_one_letter_code
_entity_poly.pdbx_strand_id
1 'polypeptide(L)'
;MNRLGSEFYKQVKDYERNVVGGFTFRHLIFMLGIVLSAILSTVIILMGLPEILLYIILPVILIPFLIFGLKQEERLKEMVLFRLTIQ
;
A
#
# COMPACT_ATOMS: atom_id res chain seq x y z
N MET A 1 1.74 -10.65 34.30
CA MET A 1 0.46 -9.91 34.34
C MET A 1 0.49 -8.53 33.65
N ASN A 2 1.51 -8.16 32.86
CA ASN A 2 1.53 -6.91 32.05
C ASN A 2 0.99 -7.06 30.61
N ARG A 3 0.54 -8.26 30.20
CA ARG A 3 0.19 -8.54 28.79
C ARG A 3 -1.21 -8.11 28.39
N LEU A 4 -2.15 -8.00 29.34
CA LEU A 4 -3.53 -7.64 29.05
C LEU A 4 -3.61 -6.24 28.42
N GLY A 5 -3.04 -5.22 29.06
CA GLY A 5 -3.03 -3.86 28.52
C GLY A 5 -2.31 -3.72 27.16
N SER A 6 -1.23 -4.46 26.94
CA SER A 6 -0.49 -4.43 25.66
C SER A 6 -1.24 -5.10 24.51
N GLU A 7 -1.99 -6.17 24.78
CA GLU A 7 -2.80 -6.89 23.79
C GLU A 7 -4.03 -6.05 23.38
N PHE A 8 -4.69 -5.37 24.32
CA PHE A 8 -5.78 -4.44 24.02
C PHE A 8 -5.31 -3.20 23.24
N TYR A 9 -4.15 -2.65 23.59
CA TYR A 9 -3.60 -1.49 22.88
C TYR A 9 -3.27 -1.80 21.41
N LYS A 10 -2.77 -3.01 21.12
CA LYS A 10 -2.53 -3.47 19.74
C LYS A 10 -3.83 -3.54 18.92
N GLN A 11 -4.88 -4.12 19.47
CA GLN A 11 -6.17 -4.26 18.77
C GLN A 11 -6.82 -2.89 18.48
N VAL A 12 -6.71 -1.93 19.41
CA VAL A 12 -7.22 -0.57 19.21
C VAL A 12 -6.37 0.20 18.20
N LYS A 13 -5.05 0.05 18.22
CA LYS A 13 -4.14 0.66 17.23
C LYS A 13 -4.40 0.13 15.81
N ASP A 14 -4.78 -1.15 15.70
CA ASP A 14 -5.06 -1.78 14.41
C ASP A 14 -6.45 -1.48 13.85
N TYR A 15 -7.34 -0.88 14.66
CA TYR A 15 -8.70 -0.57 14.24
C TYR A 15 -8.73 0.59 13.24
N GLU A 16 -9.10 0.28 12.00
CA GLU A 16 -9.33 1.28 10.97
C GLU A 16 -10.81 1.61 10.86
N ARG A 17 -11.12 2.91 10.91
CA ARG A 17 -12.50 3.37 10.74
C ARG A 17 -12.95 3.12 9.30
N ASN A 18 -14.02 2.35 9.16
CA ASN A 18 -14.71 2.18 7.89
C ASN A 18 -15.30 3.51 7.43
N VAL A 19 -15.12 3.84 6.14
CA VAL A 19 -15.58 5.10 5.54
C VAL A 19 -16.83 4.86 4.70
N VAL A 20 -16.84 3.84 3.83
CA VAL A 20 -17.97 3.51 2.95
C VAL A 20 -18.14 1.99 2.88
N GLY A 21 -19.32 1.46 3.22
CA GLY A 21 -19.68 0.06 2.94
C GLY A 21 -18.75 -1.01 3.51
N GLY A 22 -17.96 -0.71 4.55
CA GLY A 22 -16.95 -1.62 5.11
C GLY A 22 -15.52 -1.42 4.56
N PHE A 23 -15.33 -0.55 3.56
CA PHE A 23 -14.01 -0.15 3.10
C PHE A 23 -13.41 0.91 4.02
N THR A 24 -12.14 0.72 4.37
CA THR A 24 -11.35 1.72 5.08
C THR A 24 -10.78 2.74 4.09
N PHE A 25 -10.31 3.88 4.58
CA PHE A 25 -9.69 4.92 3.75
C PHE A 25 -8.50 4.39 2.92
N ARG A 26 -7.76 3.40 3.44
CA ARG A 26 -6.64 2.76 2.75
C ARG A 26 -7.08 2.03 1.49
N HIS A 27 -8.24 1.37 1.54
CA HIS A 27 -8.81 0.70 0.38
C HIS A 27 -9.20 1.71 -0.71
N LEU A 28 -9.70 2.89 -0.32
CA LEU A 28 -10.02 3.97 -1.26
C LEU A 28 -8.75 4.48 -1.96
N ILE A 29 -7.67 4.71 -1.19
CA ILE A 29 -6.37 5.10 -1.75
C ILE A 29 -5.85 4.02 -2.69
N PHE A 30 -5.92 2.74 -2.29
CA PHE A 30 -5.49 1.64 -3.13
C PHE A 30 -6.25 1.57 -4.46
N MET A 31 -7.58 1.71 -4.42
CA MET A 31 -8.41 1.79 -5.64
C MET A 31 -8.02 2.98 -6.52
N LEU A 32 -7.70 4.14 -5.93
CA LEU A 32 -7.22 5.30 -6.67
C LEU A 32 -5.91 5.00 -7.40
N GLY A 33 -4.97 4.28 -6.77
CA GLY A 33 -3.74 3.80 -7.41
C GLY A 33 -4.01 2.90 -8.61
N ILE A 34 -4.97 1.97 -8.50
CA ILE A 34 -5.39 1.10 -9.61
C ILE A 34 -5.96 1.93 -10.76
N VAL A 35 -6.90 2.85 -10.47
CA VAL A 35 -7.53 3.69 -11.50
C VAL A 35 -6.51 4.56 -12.22
N LEU A 36 -5.58 5.18 -11.48
CA LEU A 36 -4.49 5.95 -12.07
C LEU A 36 -3.60 5.09 -12.98
N SER A 37 -3.23 3.89 -12.53
CA SER A 37 -2.40 2.97 -13.32
C SER A 37 -3.09 2.53 -14.61
N ALA A 38 -4.41 2.29 -14.57
CA ALA A 38 -5.21 1.94 -15.73
C ALA A 38 -5.26 3.09 -16.73
N ILE A 39 -5.57 4.32 -16.26
CA ILE A 39 -5.61 5.51 -17.11
C ILE A 39 -4.25 5.74 -17.79
N LEU A 40 -3.15 5.69 -17.03
CA LEU A 40 -1.81 5.89 -17.58
C LEU A 40 -1.47 4.81 -18.61
N SER A 41 -1.79 3.55 -18.33
CA SER A 41 -1.56 2.45 -19.24
C SER A 41 -2.31 2.66 -20.57
N THR A 42 -3.59 3.04 -20.49
CA THR A 42 -4.38 3.37 -21.68
C THR A 42 -3.78 4.51 -22.48
N VAL A 43 -3.33 5.59 -21.83
CA VAL A 43 -2.68 6.72 -22.51
C VAL A 43 -1.40 6.29 -23.22
N ILE A 44 -0.56 5.49 -22.56
CA ILE A 44 0.70 4.99 -23.14
C ILE A 44 0.42 4.16 -24.39
N ILE A 45 -0.56 3.26 -24.33
CA ILE A 45 -0.96 2.42 -25.47
C ILE A 45 -1.52 3.28 -26.62
N LEU A 46 -2.42 4.22 -26.32
CA LEU A 46 -3.04 5.09 -27.34
C LEU A 46 -2.02 6.01 -28.03
N MET A 47 -0.97 6.43 -27.33
CA MET A 47 0.11 7.25 -27.90
C MET A 47 1.15 6.41 -28.66
N GLY A 48 1.01 5.08 -28.72
CA GLY A 48 1.98 4.19 -29.37
C GLY A 48 3.36 4.22 -28.71
N LEU A 49 3.41 4.53 -27.42
CA LEU A 49 4.65 4.62 -26.67
C LEU A 49 5.26 3.22 -26.43
N PRO A 50 6.59 3.14 -26.21
CA PRO A 50 7.26 1.87 -25.96
C PRO A 50 6.70 1.11 -24.75
N GLU A 51 6.47 -0.20 -24.90
CA GLU A 51 5.94 -1.05 -23.82
C GLU A 51 6.84 -1.08 -22.57
N ILE A 52 8.15 -0.86 -22.72
CA ILE A 52 9.09 -0.76 -21.60
C ILE A 52 8.64 0.28 -20.57
N LEU A 53 7.95 1.34 -21.00
CA LEU A 53 7.43 2.37 -20.12
C LEU A 53 6.32 1.83 -19.21
N LEU A 54 5.48 0.92 -19.70
CA LEU A 54 4.45 0.28 -18.86
C LEU A 54 5.11 -0.51 -17.73
N TYR A 55 6.14 -1.31 -18.06
CA TYR A 55 6.84 -2.14 -17.08
C TYR A 55 7.58 -1.34 -16.00
N ILE A 56 7.99 -0.11 -16.29
CA ILE A 56 8.66 0.77 -15.32
C ILE A 56 7.65 1.59 -14.53
N ILE A 57 6.68 2.21 -15.21
CA ILE A 57 5.75 3.17 -14.61
C ILE A 57 4.71 2.47 -13.75
N LEU A 58 4.17 1.33 -14.19
CA LEU A 58 3.15 0.60 -13.43
C LEU A 58 3.63 0.20 -12.03
N PRO A 59 4.81 -0.42 -11.81
CA PRO A 59 5.27 -0.74 -10.47
C PRO A 59 5.60 0.51 -9.64
N VAL A 60 6.15 1.57 -10.25
CA VAL A 60 6.40 2.84 -9.55
C VAL A 60 5.11 3.43 -8.97
N ILE A 61 4.00 3.31 -9.70
CA ILE A 61 2.69 3.75 -9.23
C ILE A 61 2.08 2.71 -8.30
N LEU A 62 1.99 1.44 -8.67
CA LEU A 62 1.20 0.46 -7.91
C LEU A 62 1.85 0.05 -6.59
N ILE A 63 3.18 -0.05 -6.50
CA ILE A 63 3.87 -0.55 -5.31
C ILE A 63 3.58 0.32 -4.07
N PRO A 64 3.74 1.65 -4.10
CA PRO A 64 3.39 2.50 -2.95
C PRO A 64 1.93 2.34 -2.50
N PHE A 65 1.00 2.26 -3.45
CA PHE A 65 -0.42 2.13 -3.16
C PHE A 65 -0.78 0.75 -2.59
N LEU A 66 -0.13 -0.32 -3.06
CA LEU A 66 -0.25 -1.67 -2.49
C LEU A 66 0.26 -1.69 -1.04
N ILE A 67 1.44 -1.11 -0.81
CA ILE A 67 2.07 -1.09 0.51
C ILE A 67 1.18 -0.36 1.52
N PHE A 68 0.70 0.81 1.14
CA PHE A 68 -0.18 1.62 1.97
C PHE A 68 -1.56 0.96 2.17
N GLY A 69 -2.16 0.47 1.07
CA GLY A 69 -3.47 -0.17 1.02
C GLY A 69 -3.56 -1.42 1.89
N LEU A 70 -2.52 -2.26 1.86
CA LEU A 70 -2.44 -3.51 2.61
C LEU A 70 -1.85 -3.34 4.01
N LYS A 71 -1.58 -2.09 4.45
CA LYS A 71 -1.00 -1.79 5.77
C LYS A 71 0.33 -2.54 6.02
N GLN A 72 1.13 -2.76 4.97
CA GLN A 72 2.41 -3.48 5.07
C GLN A 72 3.56 -2.55 5.53
N GLU A 73 3.28 -1.27 5.77
CA GLU A 73 4.28 -0.24 6.08
C GLU A 73 5.10 -0.56 7.32
N GLU A 74 4.46 -0.95 8.42
CA GLU A 74 5.15 -1.28 9.68
C GLU A 74 6.02 -2.53 9.50
N ARG A 75 5.50 -3.56 8.82
CA ARG A 75 6.24 -4.79 8.52
C ARG A 75 7.45 -4.54 7.62
N LEU A 76 7.30 -3.71 6.59
CA LEU A 76 8.40 -3.35 5.70
C LEU A 76 9.46 -2.53 6.43
N LYS A 77 9.04 -1.59 7.27
CA LYS A 77 9.95 -0.81 8.11
C LYS A 77 10.74 -1.70 9.05
N GLU A 78 10.08 -2.67 9.70
CA GLU A 78 10.73 -3.66 10.56
C GLU A 78 11.70 -4.55 9.77
N MET A 79 11.33 -5.03 8.58
CA MET A 79 12.23 -5.82 7.73
C MET A 79 13.45 -5.03 7.27
N VAL A 80 13.26 -3.77 6.88
CA VAL A 80 14.34 -2.88 6.45
C VAL A 80 15.26 -2.58 7.63
N LEU A 81 14.70 -2.22 8.79
CA LEU A 81 15.47 -2.02 10.02
C LEU A 81 16.23 -3.28 10.40
N PHE A 82 15.61 -4.45 10.40
CA PHE A 82 16.29 -5.71 10.71
C PHE A 82 17.46 -6.00 9.77
N ARG A 83 17.30 -5.75 8.45
CA ARG A 83 18.38 -5.94 7.48
C ARG A 83 19.51 -4.92 7.60
N LEU A 84 19.20 -3.67 7.96
CA LEU A 84 20.18 -2.59 8.11
C LEU A 84 20.87 -2.64 9.48
N THR A 85 20.14 -3.07 10.51
CA THR A 85 20.58 -3.24 11.89
C THR A 85 20.96 -4.69 12.15
N ILE A 86 21.50 -5.41 11.16
CA ILE A 86 22.32 -6.60 11.45
C ILE A 86 23.55 -6.09 12.21
N GLN A 87 23.37 -5.99 13.53
CA GLN A 87 24.30 -5.98 14.64
C GLN A 87 23.77 -6.98 15.66
#